data_AF-A0A3M1ENY5-F1
#
_entry.id   AF-A0A3M1ENY5-F1
#
_cell.length_a   1.000
_cell.length_b   1.000
_cell.length_c   1.000
_cell.angle_alpha   90.00
_cell.angle_beta   90.00
_cell.angle_gamma   90.00
#
_symmetry.space_group_name_H-M   'P 1'
#
loop_
_entity.id
_entity.type
_entity.pdbx_description
1 polymer ?
#
loop_
_entity_poly.entity_id
_entity_poly.type
_entity_poly.pdbx_seq_one_letter_code
_entity_poly.pdbx_strand_id
1 'polypeptide(L)'
;SAISRFLATSTFRSVRDLQEALEAEGGVDLSEYFDEWVYGAGRPIWPVVEVTYTDRDGDGTYAVEVTQVQNTTKVYGLRFLVRFRGSMGQTFDLPVDFGLDGRERSRHFEITPGFRVRDFDLDPDHEAIVRASGRPFKGAEGAFRPF
;
A
#
# COMPACT_ATOMS: atom_id res chain seq x y z
N SER A 1 -9.35 -18.80 -9.34
CA SER A 1 -9.67 -17.58 -8.59
C SER A 1 -10.95 -16.96 -9.14
N ALA A 2 -11.58 -16.07 -8.38
CA ALA A 2 -12.76 -15.30 -8.79
C ALA A 2 -12.59 -14.62 -10.15
N ILE A 3 -11.43 -13.99 -10.39
CA ILE A 3 -11.13 -13.29 -11.64
C ILE A 3 -11.14 -14.26 -12.83
N SER A 4 -10.47 -15.41 -12.75
CA SER A 4 -10.46 -16.38 -13.86
C SER A 4 -11.87 -16.90 -14.17
N ARG A 5 -12.71 -17.10 -13.15
CA ARG A 5 -14.10 -17.55 -13.32
C ARG A 5 -14.97 -16.44 -13.93
N PHE A 6 -14.79 -15.20 -13.49
CA PHE A 6 -15.46 -14.03 -14.02
C PHE A 6 -15.14 -13.83 -15.51
N LEU A 7 -13.87 -13.96 -15.88
CA LEU A 7 -13.38 -13.80 -17.25
C LEU A 7 -13.72 -14.99 -18.18
N ALA A 8 -14.04 -16.16 -17.64
CA ALA A 8 -14.39 -17.34 -18.44
C ALA A 8 -15.77 -17.21 -19.14
N THR A 9 -16.57 -16.23 -18.77
CA THR A 9 -17.88 -15.94 -19.40
C THR A 9 -17.76 -14.81 -20.44
N SER A 10 -18.25 -15.03 -21.66
CA SER A 10 -18.16 -14.08 -22.79
C SER A 10 -19.32 -13.09 -22.89
N THR A 11 -19.97 -12.76 -21.78
CA THR A 11 -21.11 -11.83 -21.75
C THR A 11 -20.67 -10.42 -21.37
N PHE A 12 -21.52 -9.42 -21.63
CA PHE A 12 -21.31 -8.07 -21.11
C PHE A 12 -21.42 -8.11 -19.58
N ARG A 13 -20.35 -7.70 -18.89
CA ARG A 13 -20.27 -7.65 -17.43
C ARG A 13 -19.85 -6.26 -16.98
N SER A 14 -20.45 -5.79 -15.91
CA SER A 14 -20.16 -4.49 -15.33
C SER A 14 -19.00 -4.56 -14.31
N VAL A 15 -18.46 -3.41 -13.93
CA VAL A 15 -17.50 -3.30 -12.81
C VAL A 15 -18.14 -3.75 -11.50
N ARG A 16 -19.45 -3.52 -11.32
CA ARG A 16 -20.22 -4.02 -10.19
C ARG A 16 -20.28 -5.55 -10.17
N ASP A 17 -20.46 -6.19 -11.32
CA ASP A 17 -20.47 -7.65 -11.39
C ASP A 17 -19.11 -8.24 -11.02
N LEU A 18 -18.02 -7.51 -11.30
CA LEU A 18 -16.67 -7.90 -10.89
C LEU A 18 -16.53 -7.78 -9.37
N GLN A 19 -16.98 -6.68 -8.77
CA GLN A 19 -17.00 -6.49 -7.32
C GLN A 19 -17.74 -7.64 -6.63
N GLU A 20 -18.99 -7.91 -7.03
CA GLU A 20 -19.82 -8.97 -6.44
C GLU A 20 -19.16 -10.35 -6.57
N ALA A 21 -18.46 -10.63 -7.67
CA ALA A 21 -17.74 -11.89 -7.87
C ALA A 21 -16.52 -12.02 -6.94
N LEU A 22 -15.81 -10.92 -6.67
CA LEU A 22 -14.67 -10.89 -5.74
C LEU A 22 -15.14 -11.05 -4.30
N GLU A 23 -16.20 -10.33 -3.90
CA GLU A 23 -16.80 -10.41 -2.57
C GLU A 23 -17.34 -11.82 -2.28
N ALA A 24 -18.00 -12.44 -3.26
CA ALA A 24 -18.56 -13.80 -3.11
C ALA A 24 -17.49 -14.88 -2.90
N GLU A 25 -16.32 -14.77 -3.53
CA GLU A 25 -15.21 -15.71 -3.32
C GLU A 25 -14.39 -15.37 -2.08
N GLY A 26 -14.18 -14.07 -1.80
CA GLY A 26 -13.35 -13.60 -0.70
C GLY A 26 -14.05 -13.56 0.65
N GLY A 27 -15.38 -13.56 0.68
CA GLY A 27 -16.17 -13.44 1.91
C GLY A 27 -15.99 -12.09 2.64
N VAL A 28 -15.55 -11.06 1.92
CA VAL A 28 -15.29 -9.71 2.45
C VAL A 28 -16.10 -8.69 1.66
N ASP A 29 -16.54 -7.63 2.33
CA ASP A 29 -17.20 -6.48 1.69
C ASP A 29 -16.12 -5.56 1.09
N LEU A 30 -16.21 -5.33 -0.23
CA LEU A 30 -15.27 -4.51 -0.99
C LEU A 30 -15.91 -3.19 -1.45
N SER A 31 -17.11 -2.86 -0.96
CA SER A 31 -17.84 -1.65 -1.36
C SER A 31 -17.00 -0.39 -1.20
N GLU A 32 -16.41 -0.19 -0.03
CA GLU A 32 -15.56 0.98 0.24
C GLU A 32 -14.32 1.01 -0.66
N TYR A 33 -13.72 -0.15 -0.94
CA TYR A 33 -12.57 -0.25 -1.83
C TYR A 33 -12.92 0.12 -3.27
N PHE A 34 -14.03 -0.40 -3.80
CA PHE A 34 -14.47 -0.10 -5.17
C PHE A 34 -14.92 1.35 -5.32
N ASP A 35 -15.65 1.88 -4.35
CA ASP A 35 -16.02 3.30 -4.30
C ASP A 35 -14.78 4.20 -4.33
N GLU A 36 -13.75 3.82 -3.57
CA GLU A 36 -12.53 4.60 -3.46
C GLU A 36 -11.66 4.56 -4.72
N TRP A 37 -11.40 3.35 -5.20
CA TRP A 37 -10.31 3.11 -6.14
C TRP A 37 -10.77 2.89 -7.57
N VAL A 38 -12.01 2.46 -7.76
CA VAL A 38 -12.52 2.06 -9.07
C VAL A 38 -13.54 3.05 -9.60
N TYR A 39 -14.51 3.45 -8.77
CA TYR A 39 -15.54 4.40 -9.17
C TYR A 39 -15.08 5.86 -9.03
N GLY A 40 -14.24 6.17 -8.04
CA GLY A 40 -13.46 7.41 -7.92
C GLY A 40 -14.26 8.70 -8.18
N ALA A 41 -14.88 9.27 -7.16
CA ALA A 41 -15.55 10.57 -7.31
C ALA A 41 -14.55 11.74 -7.27
N GLY A 42 -14.29 12.39 -8.41
CA GLY A 42 -13.52 13.64 -8.49
C GLY A 42 -12.03 13.48 -8.84
N ARG A 43 -11.19 14.49 -8.52
CA ARG A 43 -9.73 14.39 -8.73
C ARG A 43 -9.14 13.45 -7.66
N PRO A 44 -8.40 12.39 -8.06
CA PRO A 44 -7.87 11.44 -7.10
C PRO A 44 -6.86 12.12 -6.17
N ILE A 45 -7.11 12.02 -4.87
CA ILE A 45 -6.10 12.27 -3.85
C ILE A 45 -5.41 10.93 -3.62
N TRP A 46 -4.10 10.88 -3.87
CA TRP A 46 -3.34 9.65 -3.69
C TRP A 46 -2.88 9.53 -2.24
N PRO A 47 -2.88 8.33 -1.64
CA PRO A 47 -2.30 8.14 -0.33
C PRO A 47 -0.81 8.46 -0.36
N VAL A 48 -0.38 9.22 0.65
CA VAL A 48 1.02 9.54 0.87
C VAL A 48 1.34 9.08 2.28
N VAL A 49 2.39 8.27 2.42
CA VAL A 49 2.83 7.76 3.72
C VAL A 49 4.22 8.29 4.04
N GLU A 50 4.39 8.64 5.30
CA GLU A 50 5.67 8.89 5.92
C GLU A 50 6.07 7.66 6.73
N VAL A 51 7.33 7.24 6.59
CA VAL A 51 7.91 6.15 7.38
C VAL A 51 9.05 6.74 8.19
N THR A 52 8.95 6.66 9.51
CA THR A 52 10.06 6.99 10.41
C THR A 52 10.54 5.73 11.12
N TYR A 53 11.84 5.66 11.39
CA TYR A 53 12.43 4.58 12.15
C TYR A 53 13.55 5.13 13.02
N THR A 54 13.54 4.79 14.30
CA THR A 54 14.56 5.23 15.27
C THR A 54 15.11 4.02 16.01
N ASP A 55 16.44 3.92 16.03
CA ASP A 55 17.17 2.93 16.84
C ASP A 55 17.02 3.33 18.32
N ARG A 56 16.31 2.52 19.11
CA ARG A 56 15.89 2.89 20.48
C ARG A 56 17.09 3.04 21.40
N ASP A 57 17.95 2.02 21.43
CA ASP A 57 19.06 1.91 22.38
C ASP A 57 20.42 1.67 21.68
N GLY A 58 20.45 1.71 20.35
CA GLY A 58 21.65 1.37 19.56
C GLY A 58 21.93 -0.14 19.52
N ASP A 59 21.01 -0.96 20.01
CA ASP A 59 21.05 -2.42 20.07
C ASP A 59 20.55 -3.08 18.77
N GLY A 60 20.06 -2.28 17.82
CA GLY A 60 19.45 -2.77 16.58
C GLY A 60 17.95 -3.05 16.70
N THR A 61 17.30 -2.62 17.78
CA THR A 61 15.84 -2.58 17.93
C THR A 61 15.33 -1.22 17.45
N TYR A 62 14.45 -1.23 16.45
CA TYR A 62 13.90 -0.04 15.83
C TYR A 62 12.44 0.16 16.19
N ALA A 63 12.10 1.35 16.67
CA ALA A 63 10.72 1.83 16.70
C ALA A 63 10.38 2.41 15.33
N VAL A 64 9.37 1.86 14.68
CA VAL A 64 8.92 2.27 13.34
C VAL A 64 7.52 2.84 13.42
N GLU A 65 7.31 4.00 12.81
CA GLU A 65 5.99 4.59 12.62
C GLU A 65 5.73 4.77 11.13
N VAL A 66 4.55 4.34 10.67
CA VAL A 66 4.06 4.55 9.31
C VAL A 66 2.78 5.35 9.38
N THR A 67 2.75 6.55 8.78
CA THR A 67 1.66 7.51 8.94
C THR A 67 1.18 8.05 7.60
N GLN A 68 -0.13 8.09 7.38
CA GLN A 68 -0.74 8.69 6.19
C GLN A 68 -0.80 10.23 6.33
N VAL A 69 -0.11 10.93 5.42
CA VAL A 69 0.19 12.37 5.47
C VAL A 69 -0.33 13.16 4.26
N GLN A 70 -1.20 12.57 3.42
CA GLN A 70 -1.87 13.31 2.35
C GLN A 70 -2.63 14.55 2.89
N ASN A 71 -2.73 15.59 2.06
CA ASN A 71 -3.38 16.87 2.41
C ASN A 71 -4.91 16.79 2.38
N THR A 72 -5.47 15.86 3.17
CA THR A 72 -6.90 15.63 3.36
C THR A 72 -7.14 14.93 4.70
N THR A 73 -8.34 15.05 5.25
CA THR A 73 -8.80 14.30 6.43
C THR A 73 -9.04 12.83 6.12
N LYS A 74 -9.15 12.47 4.84
CA LYS A 74 -9.34 11.10 4.38
C LYS A 74 -8.17 10.18 4.71
N VAL A 75 -8.50 8.97 5.13
CA VAL A 75 -7.58 7.89 5.46
C VAL A 75 -7.98 6.69 4.61
N TYR A 76 -7.00 5.96 4.09
CA TYR A 76 -7.21 4.89 3.12
C TYR A 76 -6.95 3.53 3.74
N GLY A 77 -7.79 2.55 3.40
CA GLY A 77 -7.47 1.15 3.62
C GLY A 77 -6.36 0.69 2.68
N LEU A 78 -5.22 0.26 3.22
CA LEU A 78 -4.01 -0.05 2.47
C LEU A 78 -3.27 -1.21 3.10
N ARG A 79 -2.70 -2.08 2.26
CA ARG A 79 -1.77 -3.12 2.71
C ARG A 79 -0.58 -3.19 1.76
N PHE A 80 0.62 -3.11 2.30
CA PHE A 80 1.88 -3.12 1.54
C PHE A 80 3.07 -3.51 2.42
N LEU A 81 4.25 -3.69 1.81
CA LEU A 81 5.50 -3.92 2.52
C LEU A 81 6.33 -2.63 2.66
N VAL A 82 7.01 -2.49 3.80
CA VAL A 82 8.17 -1.60 3.93
C VAL A 82 9.42 -2.48 4.03
N ARG A 83 10.32 -2.39 3.04
CA ARG A 83 11.56 -3.19 2.98
C ARG A 83 12.72 -2.36 3.52
N PHE A 84 13.20 -2.70 4.71
CA PHE A 84 14.40 -2.10 5.29
C PHE A 84 15.66 -2.76 4.73
N ARG A 85 16.72 -1.97 4.49
CA ARG A 85 17.98 -2.43 3.90
C ARG A 85 19.19 -2.14 4.79
N GLY A 86 20.10 -3.11 4.87
CA GLY A 86 21.43 -2.97 5.49
C GLY A 86 22.54 -2.68 4.47
N SER A 87 23.75 -2.42 4.95
CA SER A 87 24.90 -2.07 4.08
C SER A 87 25.48 -3.24 3.28
N MET A 88 25.15 -4.48 3.64
CA MET A 88 25.67 -5.70 2.99
C MET A 88 24.60 -6.41 2.15
N GLY A 89 23.60 -5.67 1.65
CA GLY A 89 22.50 -6.24 0.86
C GLY A 89 21.46 -7.01 1.68
N GLN A 90 21.53 -6.93 3.01
CA GLN A 90 20.53 -7.51 3.91
C GLN A 90 19.21 -6.77 3.78
N THR A 91 18.10 -7.50 3.90
CA THR A 91 16.74 -6.95 3.84
C THR A 91 15.87 -7.47 4.98
N PHE A 92 14.92 -6.65 5.41
CA PHE A 92 13.86 -7.03 6.34
C PHE A 92 12.54 -6.43 5.85
N ASP A 93 11.54 -7.27 5.64
CA ASP A 93 10.23 -6.85 5.15
C ASP A 93 9.26 -6.71 6.33
N LEU A 94 8.77 -5.49 6.52
CA LEU A 94 7.73 -5.17 7.49
C LEU A 94 6.38 -5.10 6.77
N PRO A 95 5.45 -6.05 6.98
CA PRO A 95 4.09 -5.91 6.47
C PRO A 95 3.34 -4.82 7.24
N VAL A 96 2.75 -3.89 6.48
CA VAL A 96 1.92 -2.80 7.00
C VAL A 96 0.50 -3.00 6.50
N ASP A 97 -0.46 -3.05 7.41
CA ASP A 97 -1.88 -3.26 7.11
C ASP A 97 -2.73 -2.23 7.84
N PHE A 98 -3.30 -1.28 7.09
CA PHE A 98 -4.21 -0.23 7.57
C PHE A 98 -5.68 -0.69 7.65
N GLY A 99 -5.96 -1.95 7.38
CA GLY A 99 -7.32 -2.46 7.22
C GLY A 99 -7.94 -2.05 5.87
N LEU A 100 -9.16 -2.53 5.61
CA LEU A 100 -9.92 -2.15 4.40
C LEU A 100 -10.75 -0.89 4.61
N ASP A 101 -11.11 -0.58 5.85
CA ASP A 101 -12.09 0.45 6.24
C ASP A 101 -11.47 1.85 6.48
N GLY A 102 -10.16 1.99 6.24
CA GLY A 102 -9.47 3.28 6.24
C GLY A 102 -9.62 4.09 7.52
N ARG A 103 -9.75 3.47 8.70
CA ARG A 103 -10.01 4.21 9.95
C ARG A 103 -8.76 4.71 10.65
N GLU A 104 -7.66 4.01 10.48
CA GLU A 104 -6.44 4.28 11.24
C GLU A 104 -5.41 4.99 10.37
N ARG A 105 -4.94 6.14 10.84
CA ARG A 105 -3.99 6.99 10.10
C ARG A 105 -2.54 6.56 10.26
N SER A 106 -2.21 5.89 11.36
CA SER A 106 -0.85 5.53 11.74
C SER A 106 -0.75 4.08 12.23
N ARG A 107 0.41 3.47 12.01
CA ARG A 107 0.80 2.16 12.55
C ARG A 107 2.14 2.28 13.24
N HIS A 108 2.27 1.58 14.37
CA HIS A 108 3.49 1.55 15.17
C HIS A 108 3.99 0.11 15.26
N PHE A 109 5.29 -0.07 15.10
CA PHE A 109 5.95 -1.37 15.14
C PHE A 109 7.24 -1.29 15.93
N GLU A 110 7.64 -2.43 16.47
CA GLU A 110 8.97 -2.67 16.99
C GLU A 110 9.59 -3.82 16.19
N ILE A 111 10.76 -3.59 15.59
CA ILE A 111 11.43 -4.58 14.74
C ILE A 111 12.89 -4.76 15.15
N THR A 112 13.40 -5.96 14.95
CA THR A 112 14.81 -6.30 15.18
C THR A 112 15.36 -7.00 13.94
N PRO A 113 15.79 -6.24 12.91
CA PRO A 113 16.18 -6.80 11.60
C PRO A 113 17.44 -7.68 11.64
N GLY A 114 18.21 -7.64 12.72
CA GLY A 114 19.51 -8.32 12.83
C GLY A 114 20.64 -7.60 12.09
N PHE A 115 20.40 -6.38 11.62
CA PHE A 115 21.38 -5.50 10.98
C PHE A 115 21.04 -4.04 11.22
N ARG A 116 22.04 -3.16 11.10
CA ARG A 116 21.82 -1.71 11.13
C ARG A 116 21.07 -1.26 9.87
N VAL A 117 19.88 -0.69 10.05
CA VAL A 117 19.08 -0.13 8.95
C VAL A 117 19.80 1.10 8.37
N ARG A 118 19.85 1.17 7.04
CA ARG A 118 20.48 2.28 6.28
C ARG A 118 19.49 3.03 5.41
N ASP A 119 18.51 2.32 4.87
CA ASP A 119 17.48 2.87 4.02
C ASP A 119 16.25 1.94 4.05
N PHE A 120 15.16 2.38 3.41
CA PHE A 120 14.00 1.56 3.15
C PHE A 120 13.43 1.81 1.75
N ASP A 121 12.74 0.81 1.20
CA ASP A 121 11.79 1.00 0.11
C ASP A 121 10.37 0.90 0.62
N LEU A 122 9.53 1.79 0.11
CA LEU A 122 8.10 1.69 0.29
C LEU A 122 7.51 0.87 -0.86
N ASP A 123 6.74 -0.16 -0.50
CA ASP A 123 6.01 -1.03 -1.42
C ASP A 123 6.84 -1.48 -2.63
N PRO A 124 7.97 -2.18 -2.40
CA PRO A 124 8.88 -2.61 -3.47
C PRO A 124 8.22 -3.56 -4.48
N ASP A 125 7.12 -4.21 -4.10
CA ASP A 125 6.43 -5.20 -4.90
C ASP A 125 5.18 -4.61 -5.59
N HIS A 126 4.91 -3.31 -5.37
CA HIS A 126 3.82 -2.55 -6.00
C HIS A 126 2.43 -3.14 -5.75
N GLU A 127 2.18 -3.61 -4.53
CA GLU A 127 0.90 -4.21 -4.13
C GLU A 127 -0.16 -3.14 -3.80
N ALA A 128 0.25 -1.89 -3.52
CA ALA A 128 -0.64 -0.80 -3.18
C ALA A 128 -0.39 0.47 -4.00
N ILE A 129 -1.45 1.25 -4.21
CA ILE A 129 -1.32 2.61 -4.75
C ILE A 129 -0.93 3.54 -3.60
N VAL A 130 0.38 3.67 -3.35
CA VAL A 130 0.92 4.46 -2.24
C VAL A 130 2.19 5.23 -2.66
N ARG A 131 2.43 6.38 -2.02
CA ARG A 131 3.63 7.21 -2.25
C ARG A 131 4.35 7.51 -0.95
N ALA A 132 5.68 7.55 -0.99
CA ALA A 132 6.46 8.02 0.15
C ALA A 132 6.47 9.56 0.21
N SER A 133 6.34 10.14 1.40
CA SER A 133 6.52 11.57 1.62
C SER A 133 7.97 11.97 1.27
N GLY A 134 8.14 13.13 0.64
CA GLY A 134 9.46 13.71 0.35
C GLY A 134 10.38 12.91 -0.60
N ARG A 135 9.94 11.76 -1.14
CA ARG A 135 10.70 10.98 -2.13
C ARG A 135 9.98 10.96 -3.48
N PRO A 136 10.66 11.28 -4.60
CA PRO A 136 10.06 11.17 -5.92
C PRO A 136 9.74 9.71 -6.27
N PHE A 137 8.62 9.50 -6.97
CA PHE A 137 8.22 8.20 -7.49
C PHE A 137 9.28 7.67 -8.48
N LYS A 138 9.81 6.48 -8.26
CA LYS A 138 10.85 5.88 -9.12
C LYS A 138 10.30 5.33 -10.46
N GLY A 139 8.98 5.28 -10.64
CA GLY A 139 8.33 4.72 -11.84
C GLY A 139 7.94 5.73 -12.93
N ALA A 140 8.47 6.95 -12.93
CA ALA A 140 8.16 7.97 -13.95
C ALA A 140 9.24 8.15 -15.04
N GLU A 141 10.23 7.25 -15.15
CA GLU A 141 11.18 7.22 -16.29
C GLU A 141 10.61 6.48 -17.52
N GLY A 142 9.29 6.53 -17.69
CA GLY A 142 8.61 6.12 -18.91
C GLY A 142 7.73 7.26 -19.38
N ALA A 143 8.26 8.14 -20.23
CA ALA A 143 7.53 9.24 -20.82
C ALA A 143 6.23 8.72 -21.48
N PHE A 144 5.09 9.15 -20.96
CA PHE A 144 3.81 9.04 -21.65
C PHE A 144 3.93 9.83 -22.97
N ARG A 145 4.06 9.12 -24.09
CA ARG A 145 3.93 9.69 -25.42
C ARG A 145 2.46 9.54 -25.83
N PRO A 146 1.67 10.62 -25.89
CA PRO A 146 0.36 10.54 -26.51
C PRO A 146 0.52 10.24 -28.01
N PHE A 147 -0.39 9.42 -28.52
CA PHE A 147 -0.57 9.14 -29.95
C PHE A 147 -1.04 10.38 -30.71
#